data_AF-A0A7C5MAV1-F1
#
_entry.id   AF-A0A7C5MAV1-F1
#
_cell.length_a   1.000
_cell.length_b   1.000
_cell.length_c   1.000
_cell.angle_alpha   90.00
_cell.angle_beta   90.00
_cell.angle_gamma   90.00
#
_symmetry.space_group_name_H-M   'P 1'
#
loop_
_entity.id
_entity.type
_entity.pdbx_description
1 polymer ?
#
loop_
_entity_poly.entity_id
_entity_poly.type
_entity_poly.pdbx_seq_one_letter_code
_entity_poly.pdbx_strand_id
1 'polypeptide(L)'
;MCFLLAAGLSFGSQAGKLYKKGEKAEKAGNYAQAYLLYSQAAALDPDKEVYWQKALALRTRASMQSKVMPKPPADAKPEPEPEPAPDAVPIESPTEEDYIEARKPQPPTKLDALPGRKDFSIRADSKTLFETVAKAFGLDTIFDGDYQPSQPIRFTMQRADYRSALHALEAVTGSFVVPVSP
;
A
#
# COMPACT_ATOMS: atom_id res chain seq x y z
N MET A 1 -3.90 51.97 8.13
CA MET A 1 -2.55 51.44 7.87
C MET A 1 -2.71 50.27 6.88
N CYS A 2 -2.62 50.54 5.59
CA CYS A 2 -2.60 49.53 4.53
C CYS A 2 -1.15 49.12 4.31
N PHE A 3 -0.81 47.83 4.44
CA PHE A 3 0.38 47.27 3.80
C PHE A 3 0.10 45.88 3.22
N LEU A 4 0.18 45.86 1.88
CA LEU A 4 0.58 44.79 0.98
C LEU A 4 -0.35 43.60 0.72
N LEU A 5 -1.19 43.83 -0.30
CA LEU A 5 -1.59 42.82 -1.28
C LEU A 5 -0.42 42.50 -2.24
N ALA A 6 -0.47 41.27 -2.78
CA ALA A 6 0.05 40.81 -4.06
C ALA A 6 1.50 40.27 -4.15
N ALA A 7 1.66 38.98 -3.84
CA ALA A 7 2.71 38.12 -4.41
C ALA A 7 2.20 36.74 -4.89
N GLY A 8 0.90 36.57 -5.13
CA GLY A 8 0.29 35.26 -5.40
C GLY A 8 0.31 34.79 -6.87
N LEU A 9 0.60 35.66 -7.84
CA LEU A 9 0.37 35.34 -9.27
C LEU A 9 1.59 34.83 -10.04
N SER A 10 2.80 34.92 -9.47
CA SER A 10 4.01 34.50 -10.19
C SER A 10 4.26 33.00 -10.12
N PHE A 11 3.87 32.35 -9.02
CA PHE A 11 4.17 30.94 -8.74
C PHE A 11 3.40 29.96 -9.64
N GLY A 12 2.12 30.24 -9.94
CA GLY A 12 1.32 29.40 -10.87
C GLY A 12 1.89 29.34 -12.29
N SER A 13 2.53 30.43 -12.75
CA SER A 13 3.20 30.47 -14.07
C SER A 13 4.45 29.60 -14.12
N GLN A 14 5.16 29.48 -12.99
CA GLN A 14 6.37 28.68 -12.85
C GLN A 14 6.03 27.20 -12.64
N ALA A 15 5.02 26.91 -11.80
CA ALA A 15 4.49 25.56 -11.60
C ALA A 15 4.03 24.94 -12.94
N GLY A 16 3.28 25.69 -13.75
CA GLY A 16 2.85 25.24 -15.07
C GLY A 16 4.00 24.98 -16.04
N LYS A 17 5.10 25.75 -15.99
CA LYS A 17 6.31 25.50 -16.79
C LYS A 17 7.02 24.22 -16.35
N LEU A 18 7.12 23.98 -15.04
CA LEU A 18 7.70 22.75 -14.50
C LEU A 18 6.87 21.52 -14.88
N TYR A 19 5.55 21.62 -14.79
CA TYR A 19 4.63 20.57 -15.22
C TYR A 19 4.85 20.19 -16.70
N LYS A 20 4.89 21.17 -17.61
CA LYS A 20 5.16 20.90 -19.05
C LYS A 20 6.54 20.27 -19.29
N LYS A 21 7.54 20.65 -18.51
CA LYS A 21 8.87 19.99 -18.58
C LYS A 21 8.79 18.55 -18.08
N GLY A 22 8.01 18.29 -17.03
CA GLY A 22 7.72 16.95 -16.53
C GLY A 22 7.08 16.06 -17.59
N GLU A 23 6.06 16.56 -18.31
CA GLU A 23 5.42 15.82 -19.41
C GLU A 23 6.40 15.47 -20.54
N LYS A 24 7.33 16.37 -20.85
CA LYS A 24 8.37 16.10 -21.84
C LYS A 24 9.34 15.03 -21.36
N ALA A 25 9.76 15.07 -20.09
CA ALA A 25 10.65 14.08 -19.50
C ALA A 25 9.98 12.69 -19.41
N GLU A 26 8.68 12.65 -19.07
CA GLU A 26 7.87 11.42 -19.03
C GLU A 26 7.79 10.78 -20.42
N LYS A 27 7.48 11.58 -21.45
CA LYS A 27 7.45 11.10 -22.85
C LYS A 27 8.81 10.62 -23.35
N ALA A 28 9.91 11.17 -22.80
CA ALA A 28 11.26 10.73 -23.10
C ALA A 28 11.70 9.50 -22.30
N GLY A 29 10.84 8.93 -21.44
CA GLY A 29 11.18 7.80 -20.57
C GLY A 29 12.11 8.13 -19.41
N ASN A 30 12.34 9.41 -19.12
CA ASN A 30 13.11 9.86 -17.96
C ASN A 30 12.19 10.10 -16.76
N TYR A 31 11.74 9.01 -16.16
CA TYR A 31 10.79 9.02 -15.04
C TYR A 31 11.36 9.67 -13.78
N ALA A 32 12.67 9.51 -13.53
CA ALA A 32 13.34 10.16 -12.41
C ALA A 32 13.25 11.69 -12.52
N GLN A 33 13.56 12.25 -13.70
CA GLN A 33 13.45 13.68 -13.93
C GLN A 33 11.99 14.15 -13.94
N ALA A 34 11.08 13.38 -14.54
CA ALA A 34 9.65 13.70 -14.56
C ALA A 34 9.06 13.80 -13.15
N TYR A 35 9.38 12.83 -12.28
CA TYR A 35 8.96 12.81 -10.87
C TYR A 35 9.39 14.09 -10.14
N LEU A 36 10.66 14.48 -10.27
CA LEU A 36 11.18 15.70 -9.61
C LEU A 36 10.51 16.98 -10.12
N LEU A 37 10.23 17.06 -11.42
CA LEU A 37 9.59 18.24 -12.01
C LEU A 37 8.12 18.36 -11.60
N TYR A 38 7.40 17.24 -11.51
CA TYR A 38 6.02 17.22 -11.02
C TYR A 38 5.94 17.50 -9.52
N SER A 39 6.84 16.94 -8.71
CA SER A 39 6.86 17.22 -7.26
C SER A 39 7.19 18.68 -6.99
N GLN A 40 8.12 19.28 -7.75
CA GLN A 40 8.40 20.72 -7.65
C GLN A 40 7.21 21.57 -8.11
N ALA A 41 6.49 21.17 -9.16
CA ALA A 41 5.28 21.85 -9.58
C ALA A 41 4.18 21.81 -8.49
N ALA A 42 3.99 20.66 -7.85
CA ALA A 42 3.03 20.48 -6.76
C ALA A 42 3.40 21.30 -5.51
N ALA A 43 4.70 21.46 -5.22
CA ALA A 43 5.16 22.29 -4.11
C ALA A 43 4.92 23.79 -4.36
N LEU A 44 4.94 24.24 -5.62
CA LEU A 44 4.70 25.64 -5.99
C LEU A 44 3.21 26.00 -6.14
N ASP A 45 2.37 25.02 -6.46
CA ASP A 45 0.92 25.20 -6.62
C ASP A 45 0.19 23.98 -6.00
N PRO A 46 0.04 23.95 -4.67
CA PRO A 46 -0.56 22.81 -3.96
C PRO A 46 -2.05 22.62 -4.27
N ASP A 47 -2.74 23.68 -4.67
CA ASP A 47 -4.16 23.64 -5.01
C ASP A 47 -4.43 22.86 -6.31
N LYS A 48 -3.40 22.62 -7.13
CA LYS A 48 -3.48 21.78 -8.33
C LYS A 48 -3.10 20.34 -8.05
N GLU A 49 -4.09 19.57 -7.63
CA GLU A 49 -3.97 18.14 -7.33
C GLU A 49 -3.31 17.31 -8.45
N VAL A 50 -3.55 17.68 -9.72
CA VAL A 50 -3.00 16.99 -10.89
C VAL A 50 -1.47 16.88 -10.85
N TYR A 51 -0.78 17.89 -10.29
CA TYR A 51 0.68 17.89 -10.20
C TYR A 51 1.16 16.82 -9.22
N TRP A 52 0.49 16.73 -8.06
CA TRP A 52 0.79 15.72 -7.04
C TRP A 52 0.44 14.30 -7.51
N GLN A 53 -0.72 14.13 -8.14
CA GLN A 53 -1.15 12.82 -8.69
C GLN A 53 -0.14 12.28 -9.72
N LYS A 54 0.36 13.15 -10.61
CA LYS A 54 1.38 12.80 -11.60
C LYS A 54 2.71 12.41 -10.96
N ALA A 55 3.15 13.12 -9.92
CA ALA A 55 4.33 12.75 -9.16
C ALA A 55 4.15 11.37 -8.51
N LEU A 56 3.01 11.14 -7.84
CA LEU A 56 2.74 9.87 -7.17
C LEU A 56 2.73 8.68 -8.15
N ALA A 57 2.08 8.84 -9.30
CA ALA A 57 2.01 7.81 -10.34
C ALA A 57 3.40 7.40 -10.89
N LEU A 58 4.37 8.31 -10.89
CA LEU A 58 5.72 8.06 -11.42
C LEU A 58 6.74 7.67 -10.34
N ARG A 59 6.39 7.72 -9.05
CA ARG A 59 7.29 7.47 -7.92
C ARG A 59 8.03 6.14 -8.04
N THR A 60 7.31 5.05 -8.32
CA THR A 60 7.90 3.69 -8.41
C THR A 60 8.81 3.54 -9.64
N ARG A 61 8.45 4.13 -10.79
CA ARG A 61 9.30 4.09 -11.99
C ARG A 61 10.55 4.94 -11.81
N ALA A 62 10.41 6.09 -11.15
CA ALA A 62 11.50 6.97 -10.82
C ALA A 62 12.51 6.34 -9.83
N SER A 63 12.04 5.64 -8.80
CA SER A 63 12.93 4.94 -7.85
C SER A 63 13.72 3.83 -8.55
N MET A 64 13.07 3.05 -9.41
CA MET A 64 13.72 1.99 -10.20
C MET A 64 14.77 2.54 -11.18
N GLN A 65 14.48 3.66 -11.85
CA GLN A 65 15.41 4.26 -12.82
C GLN A 65 16.58 4.98 -12.15
N SER A 66 16.32 5.69 -11.05
CA SER A 66 17.34 6.50 -10.37
C SER A 66 18.37 5.66 -9.62
N LYS A 67 18.10 4.35 -9.40
CA LYS A 67 18.93 3.47 -8.55
C LYS A 67 19.30 4.14 -7.23
N VAL A 68 18.46 5.06 -6.74
CA VAL A 68 18.59 5.68 -5.42
C VAL A 68 18.09 4.65 -4.43
N MET A 69 18.87 3.59 -4.26
CA MET A 69 18.93 2.94 -2.97
C MET A 69 19.46 4.02 -2.01
N PRO A 70 18.94 4.12 -0.78
CA PRO A 70 19.58 4.94 0.24
C PRO A 70 21.04 4.50 0.28
N LYS A 71 21.95 5.39 -0.13
CA LYS A 71 23.37 5.13 0.04
C LYS A 71 23.56 5.13 1.56
N PRO A 72 24.15 4.08 2.15
CA PRO A 72 24.55 4.14 3.55
C PRO A 72 25.35 5.44 3.74
N PRO A 73 25.22 6.13 4.88
CA PRO A 73 25.91 7.40 5.12
C PRO A 73 27.39 7.29 4.74
N ALA A 74 27.96 8.32 4.13
CA ALA A 74 29.32 8.27 3.57
C ALA A 74 30.42 8.01 4.62
N ASP A 75 30.09 8.16 5.91
CA ASP A 75 30.94 7.82 7.07
C ASP A 75 30.63 6.45 7.68
N ALA A 76 29.67 5.70 7.11
CA ALA A 76 29.65 4.27 7.29
C ALA A 76 30.86 3.71 6.56
N LYS A 77 31.96 3.55 7.32
CA LYS A 77 32.84 2.40 7.10
C LYS A 77 31.92 1.20 6.82
N PRO A 78 32.29 0.26 5.94
CA PRO A 78 31.69 -1.06 6.01
C PRO A 78 31.76 -1.43 7.49
N GLU A 79 30.61 -1.41 8.18
CA GLU A 79 30.52 -2.16 9.41
C GLU A 79 30.94 -3.54 8.94
N PRO A 80 32.01 -4.12 9.51
CA PRO A 80 32.26 -5.52 9.28
C PRO A 80 30.89 -6.18 9.47
N GLU A 81 30.46 -6.98 8.49
CA GLU A 81 29.28 -7.83 8.65
C GLU A 81 29.35 -8.33 10.08
N PRO A 82 28.34 -8.05 10.94
CA PRO A 82 28.43 -8.37 12.34
C PRO A 82 28.92 -9.80 12.38
N GLU A 83 30.13 -10.00 12.94
CA GLU A 83 30.72 -11.33 13.00
C GLU A 83 29.59 -12.20 13.53
N PRO A 84 29.24 -13.29 12.80
CA PRO A 84 28.17 -14.15 13.25
C PRO A 84 28.45 -14.39 14.72
N ALA A 85 27.47 -14.08 15.58
CA ALA A 85 27.63 -14.30 17.01
C ALA A 85 28.26 -15.70 17.17
N PRO A 86 29.18 -15.92 18.12
CA PRO A 86 29.92 -17.20 18.20
C PRO A 86 29.00 -18.43 18.23
N ASP A 87 27.71 -18.24 18.53
CA ASP A 87 26.63 -19.25 18.51
C ASP A 87 25.53 -19.02 17.45
N ALA A 88 25.77 -18.16 16.44
CA ALA A 88 24.84 -17.97 15.34
C ALA A 88 24.86 -19.21 14.45
N VAL A 89 23.84 -20.05 14.63
CA VAL A 89 23.60 -21.21 13.77
C VAL A 89 23.54 -20.71 12.32
N PRO A 90 24.44 -21.17 11.43
CA PRO A 90 24.37 -20.80 10.02
C PRO A 90 22.99 -21.15 9.48
N ILE A 91 22.34 -20.22 8.79
CA ILE A 91 21.11 -20.54 8.08
C ILE A 91 21.48 -21.55 6.99
N GLU A 92 21.01 -22.78 7.16
CA GLU A 92 21.27 -23.86 6.20
C GLU A 92 20.67 -23.49 4.84
N SER A 93 21.44 -23.71 3.78
CA SER A 93 20.92 -23.51 2.43
C SER A 93 19.89 -24.61 2.11
N PRO A 94 18.80 -24.30 1.40
CA PRO A 94 17.81 -25.30 1.06
C PRO A 94 18.43 -26.48 0.29
N THR A 95 18.07 -27.69 0.72
CA THR A 95 18.45 -28.98 0.10
C THR A 95 17.56 -29.29 -1.11
N GLU A 96 17.96 -30.27 -1.95
CA GLU A 96 17.12 -30.73 -3.08
C GLU A 96 15.78 -31.29 -2.56
N GLU A 97 15.80 -31.93 -1.40
CA GLU A 97 14.62 -32.43 -0.70
C GLU A 97 13.65 -31.29 -0.34
N ASP A 98 14.17 -30.15 0.14
CA ASP A 98 13.35 -28.96 0.45
C ASP A 98 12.65 -28.42 -0.80
N TYR A 99 13.35 -28.39 -1.95
CA TYR A 99 12.74 -27.98 -3.21
C TYR A 99 11.67 -28.97 -3.70
N ILE A 100 11.87 -30.27 -3.50
CA ILE A 100 10.89 -31.30 -3.82
C ILE A 100 9.65 -31.15 -2.92
N GLU A 101 9.84 -30.87 -1.63
CA GLU A 101 8.75 -30.65 -0.68
C GLU A 101 7.97 -29.36 -0.96
N ALA A 102 8.66 -28.26 -1.24
CA ALA A 102 8.02 -26.98 -1.58
C ALA A 102 7.12 -27.05 -2.83
N ARG A 103 7.37 -28.01 -3.73
CA ARG A 103 6.53 -28.25 -4.91
C ARG A 103 5.25 -29.02 -4.59
N LYS A 104 5.13 -29.61 -3.39
CA LYS A 104 3.92 -30.33 -2.99
C LYS A 104 2.84 -29.31 -2.62
N PRO A 105 1.62 -29.44 -3.17
CA PRO A 105 0.52 -28.56 -2.78
C PRO A 105 0.19 -28.76 -1.31
N GLN A 106 0.16 -27.67 -0.56
CA GLN A 106 -0.30 -27.68 0.83
C GLN A 106 -1.83 -27.64 0.87
N PRO A 107 -2.45 -28.19 1.92
CA PRO A 107 -3.89 -28.04 2.13
C PRO A 107 -4.24 -26.54 2.29
N PRO A 108 -5.46 -26.13 1.92
CA PRO A 108 -5.89 -24.75 2.14
C PRO A 108 -5.81 -24.37 3.62
N THR A 109 -5.20 -23.22 3.91
CA THR A 109 -5.17 -22.63 5.25
C THR A 109 -6.59 -22.44 5.78
N LYS A 110 -6.82 -22.83 7.03
CA LYS A 110 -8.11 -22.68 7.73
C LYS A 110 -7.94 -21.68 8.86
N LEU A 111 -8.88 -20.75 8.98
CA LEU A 111 -8.96 -19.79 10.09
C LEU A 111 -9.55 -20.46 11.33
N ASP A 112 -8.94 -20.24 12.48
CA ASP A 112 -9.39 -20.62 13.83
C ASP A 112 -10.34 -19.56 14.40
N ALA A 113 -11.46 -19.38 13.69
CA ALA A 113 -12.51 -18.46 14.09
C ALA A 113 -13.28 -18.98 15.33
N LEU A 114 -13.73 -18.05 16.17
CA LEU A 114 -14.65 -18.38 17.26
C LEU A 114 -15.93 -19.03 16.72
N PRO A 115 -16.35 -20.18 17.26
CA PRO A 115 -17.54 -20.85 16.80
C PRO A 115 -18.80 -20.05 17.16
N GLY A 116 -19.88 -20.29 16.41
CA GLY A 116 -21.19 -19.72 16.70
C GLY A 116 -21.80 -19.01 15.50
N ARG A 117 -23.02 -18.51 15.72
CA ARG A 117 -23.80 -17.77 14.74
C ARG A 117 -24.08 -16.38 15.25
N LYS A 118 -23.98 -15.38 14.38
CA LYS A 118 -24.16 -13.96 14.72
C LYS A 118 -25.13 -13.28 13.75
N ASP A 119 -25.77 -12.25 14.27
CA ASP A 119 -26.66 -11.38 13.52
C ASP A 119 -25.94 -10.06 13.26
N PHE A 120 -26.06 -9.54 12.05
CA PHE A 120 -25.45 -8.29 11.62
C PHE A 120 -26.53 -7.40 11.01
N SER A 121 -26.54 -6.13 11.42
CA SER A 121 -27.32 -5.06 10.78
C SER A 121 -26.49 -3.78 10.86
N ILE A 122 -25.55 -3.63 9.92
CA ILE A 122 -24.51 -2.60 9.94
C ILE A 122 -24.63 -1.75 8.67
N ARG A 123 -24.35 -0.45 8.79
CA ARG A 123 -24.15 0.43 7.64
C ARG A 123 -22.79 1.12 7.77
N ALA A 124 -21.82 0.72 6.96
CA ALA A 124 -20.47 1.25 6.99
C ALA A 124 -19.76 1.03 5.64
N ASP A 125 -18.59 1.65 5.44
CA ASP A 125 -17.71 1.34 4.31
C ASP A 125 -17.16 -0.09 4.39
N SER A 126 -16.57 -0.56 3.30
CA SER A 126 -16.08 -1.93 3.18
C SER A 126 -15.00 -2.30 4.21
N LYS A 127 -14.05 -1.42 4.55
CA LYS A 127 -13.00 -1.73 5.54
C LYS A 127 -13.62 -1.93 6.92
N THR A 128 -14.43 -0.97 7.34
CA THR A 128 -15.13 -1.03 8.62
C THR A 128 -16.03 -2.27 8.72
N LEU A 129 -16.69 -2.66 7.62
CA LEU A 129 -17.50 -3.89 7.57
C LEU A 129 -16.65 -5.14 7.80
N PHE A 130 -15.55 -5.32 7.06
CA PHE A 130 -14.67 -6.47 7.23
C PHE A 130 -14.11 -6.55 8.65
N GLU A 131 -13.56 -5.45 9.17
CA GLU A 131 -13.01 -5.40 10.53
C GLU A 131 -14.08 -5.75 11.58
N THR A 132 -15.28 -5.17 11.48
CA THR A 132 -16.34 -5.39 12.46
C THR A 132 -16.84 -6.83 12.45
N VAL A 133 -17.08 -7.40 11.26
CA VAL A 133 -17.58 -8.77 11.11
C VAL A 133 -16.51 -9.79 11.49
N ALA A 134 -15.26 -9.63 11.04
CA ALA A 134 -14.15 -10.53 11.37
C ALA A 134 -13.88 -10.54 12.88
N LYS A 135 -13.81 -9.36 13.50
CA LYS A 135 -13.58 -9.22 14.95
C LYS A 135 -14.69 -9.83 15.78
N ALA A 136 -15.93 -9.84 15.29
CA ALA A 136 -17.02 -10.53 15.95
C ALA A 136 -16.75 -12.05 16.09
N PHE A 137 -15.96 -12.64 15.20
CA PHE A 137 -15.50 -14.03 15.25
C PHE A 137 -14.07 -14.20 15.78
N GLY A 138 -13.48 -13.16 16.39
CA GLY A 138 -12.12 -13.23 16.93
C GLY A 138 -11.02 -13.24 15.87
N LEU A 139 -11.33 -12.77 14.66
CA LEU A 139 -10.39 -12.72 13.54
C LEU A 139 -9.88 -11.28 13.33
N ASP A 140 -8.59 -11.15 13.00
CA ASP A 140 -8.00 -9.90 12.55
C ASP A 140 -8.06 -9.78 11.02
N THR A 141 -8.10 -8.54 10.53
CA THR A 141 -8.17 -8.25 9.09
C THR A 141 -6.95 -7.43 8.66
N ILE A 142 -6.33 -7.83 7.56
CA ILE A 142 -5.26 -7.09 6.90
C ILE A 142 -5.76 -6.74 5.50
N PHE A 143 -5.55 -5.49 5.10
CA PHE A 143 -5.95 -5.00 3.78
C PHE A 143 -4.72 -4.86 2.87
N ASP A 144 -4.92 -5.11 1.57
CA ASP A 144 -3.94 -4.71 0.57
C ASP A 144 -3.72 -3.18 0.64
N GLY A 145 -2.49 -2.74 0.34
CA GLY A 145 -2.11 -1.34 0.39
C GLY A 145 -2.87 -0.47 -0.62
N ASP A 146 -3.38 -1.07 -1.70
CA ASP A 146 -4.22 -0.37 -2.68
C ASP A 146 -5.73 -0.43 -2.36
N TYR A 147 -6.15 -1.24 -1.38
CA TYR A 147 -7.55 -1.42 -1.03
C TYR A 147 -8.15 -0.13 -0.47
N GLN A 148 -9.06 0.49 -1.23
CA GLN A 148 -9.76 1.70 -0.83
C GLN A 148 -11.12 1.37 -0.20
N PRO A 149 -11.52 2.07 0.88
CA PRO A 149 -12.85 1.91 1.46
C PRO A 149 -13.94 2.29 0.44
N SER A 150 -15.00 1.49 0.39
CA SER A 150 -16.16 1.77 -0.45
C SER A 150 -17.01 2.92 0.09
N GLN A 151 -18.01 3.35 -0.67
CA GLN A 151 -19.13 4.09 -0.08
C GLN A 151 -19.86 3.21 0.95
N PRO A 152 -20.57 3.80 1.94
CA PRO A 152 -21.26 3.02 2.96
C PRO A 152 -22.32 2.06 2.40
N ILE A 153 -22.21 0.78 2.76
CA ILE A 153 -23.11 -0.29 2.34
C ILE A 153 -23.94 -0.73 3.55
N ARG A 154 -25.24 -0.99 3.32
CA ARG A 154 -26.08 -1.63 4.34
C ARG A 154 -25.91 -3.15 4.24
N PHE A 155 -25.27 -3.72 5.24
CA PHE A 155 -25.08 -5.16 5.38
C PHE A 155 -26.04 -5.71 6.43
N THR A 156 -26.80 -6.74 6.06
CA THR A 156 -27.72 -7.40 6.99
C THR A 156 -27.67 -8.90 6.79
N MET A 157 -27.44 -9.63 7.88
CA MET A 157 -27.44 -11.09 7.91
C MET A 157 -27.97 -11.57 9.25
N GLN A 158 -28.60 -12.74 9.25
CA GLN A 158 -29.06 -13.41 10.47
C GLN A 158 -28.45 -14.80 10.55
N ARG A 159 -28.10 -15.20 11.77
CA ARG A 159 -27.58 -16.51 12.13
C ARG A 159 -26.41 -16.98 11.25
N ALA A 160 -25.54 -16.05 10.86
CA ALA A 160 -24.39 -16.34 10.01
C ALA A 160 -23.23 -16.88 10.85
N ASP A 161 -22.60 -17.96 10.38
CA ASP A 161 -21.25 -18.33 10.84
C ASP A 161 -20.20 -17.47 10.13
N TYR A 162 -18.95 -17.56 10.56
CA TYR A 162 -17.87 -16.72 10.02
C TYR A 162 -17.67 -16.92 8.52
N ARG A 163 -17.76 -18.16 8.01
CA ARG A 163 -17.57 -18.47 6.58
C ARG A 163 -18.66 -17.81 5.75
N SER A 164 -19.91 -17.96 6.18
CA SER A 164 -21.06 -17.37 5.50
C SER A 164 -21.00 -15.85 5.53
N ALA A 165 -20.61 -15.27 6.67
CA ALA A 165 -20.53 -13.82 6.84
C ALA A 165 -19.42 -13.20 5.97
N LEU A 166 -18.22 -13.77 6.00
CA LEU A 166 -17.09 -13.30 5.18
C LEU A 166 -17.38 -13.47 3.69
N HIS A 167 -17.93 -14.61 3.27
CA HIS A 167 -18.27 -14.83 1.86
C HIS A 167 -19.37 -13.87 1.37
N ALA A 168 -20.35 -13.53 2.23
CA ALA A 168 -21.33 -12.52 1.89
C ALA A 168 -20.71 -11.11 1.77
N LEU A 169 -19.72 -10.78 2.60
CA LEU A 169 -18.98 -9.52 2.46
C LEU A 169 -18.23 -9.45 1.14
N GLU A 170 -17.52 -10.52 0.74
CA GLU A 170 -16.85 -10.60 -0.57
C GLU A 170 -17.80 -10.27 -1.72
N ALA A 171 -18.99 -10.87 -1.71
CA ALA A 171 -20.01 -10.66 -2.73
C ALA A 171 -20.53 -9.20 -2.76
N VAL A 172 -20.76 -8.61 -1.59
CA VAL A 172 -21.36 -7.27 -1.46
C VAL A 172 -20.33 -6.16 -1.72
N THR A 173 -19.05 -6.38 -1.40
CA THR A 173 -17.98 -5.40 -1.61
C THR A 173 -17.26 -5.59 -2.95
N GLY A 174 -17.51 -6.68 -3.66
CA GLY A 174 -16.75 -7.05 -4.87
C GLY A 174 -15.28 -7.30 -4.57
N SER A 175 -15.00 -7.94 -3.44
CA SER A 175 -13.64 -8.21 -2.93
C SER A 175 -13.48 -9.69 -2.60
N PHE A 176 -12.28 -10.13 -2.22
CA PHE A 176 -12.02 -11.50 -1.78
C PHE A 176 -11.20 -11.50 -0.48
N VAL A 177 -11.30 -12.59 0.28
CA VAL A 177 -10.60 -12.82 1.55
C VAL A 177 -9.69 -14.04 1.39
N VAL A 178 -8.45 -13.89 1.85
CA VAL A 178 -7.46 -14.98 1.86
C VAL A 178 -7.05 -15.26 3.31
N PRO A 179 -7.20 -16.50 3.81
CA PRO A 179 -6.63 -16.89 5.10
C PRO A 179 -5.10 -16.83 5.07
N VAL A 180 -4.51 -15.99 5.92
CA VAL A 180 -3.04 -15.82 6.00
C VAL A 180 -2.41 -16.62 7.14
N SER A 181 -3.14 -16.83 8.23
CA SER A 181 -2.72 -17.63 9.38
C SER A 181 -3.92 -18.36 9.97
N PRO A 182 -3.71 -19.46 10.72
CA PRO A 182 -4.73 -20.04 11.59
C PRO A 182 -5.27 -18.99 12.56
#